data_AF-A0A7C5YEW8-F1
#
_entry.id   AF-A0A7C5YEW8-F1
#
_cell.length_a   1.000
_cell.length_b   1.000
_cell.length_c   1.000
_cell.angle_alpha   90.00
_cell.angle_beta   90.00
_cell.angle_gamma   90.00
#
_symmetry.space_group_name_H-M   'P 1'
#
loop_
_entity.id
_entity.type
_entity.pdbx_description
1 polymer ?
#
loop_
_entity_poly.entity_id
_entity_poly.type
_entity_poly.pdbx_seq_one_letter_code
_entity_poly.pdbx_strand_id
1 'polypeptide(L)'
;MHKTHLSFIVFFMLIVLWIVIASEKEQGLKVIFPQDRSTLTNPHVTVICKLNEGTKDKPCTVPNLVVNGVEHKWRKEYLPTILVASVKLRKGLNWIQIGNSKLSVYVVSKKTKAPPTDWKEIRSHPLPAEKEPNCSICHTLIKEMDTFRLGEVQLPKACDACHSEIEFELKHHHPKRSIEHCTICHSIHSSNMSSLLKKTPKELCKSCHD
;
A
#
# COMPACT_ATOMS: atom_id res chain seq x y z
N MET A 1 -45.70 4.34 -43.51
CA MET A 1 -44.74 3.27 -43.17
C MET A 1 -43.37 3.89 -42.88
N HIS A 2 -43.07 4.41 -41.66
CA HIS A 2 -41.71 4.90 -41.32
C HIS A 2 -41.57 5.28 -39.82
N LYS A 3 -41.79 4.34 -38.88
CA LYS A 3 -41.54 4.61 -37.44
C LYS A 3 -40.91 3.47 -36.62
N THR A 4 -40.62 2.31 -37.22
CA THR A 4 -40.19 1.11 -36.46
C THR A 4 -38.68 0.85 -36.42
N HIS A 5 -37.86 1.55 -37.24
CA HIS A 5 -36.41 1.32 -37.27
C HIS A 5 -35.60 2.12 -36.25
N LEU A 6 -36.11 3.26 -35.75
CA LEU A 6 -35.34 4.15 -34.87
C LEU A 6 -35.23 3.60 -33.43
N SER A 7 -36.27 2.91 -32.94
CA SER A 7 -36.29 2.34 -31.58
C SER A 7 -35.36 1.14 -31.40
N PHE A 8 -35.11 0.36 -32.47
CA PHE A 8 -34.22 -0.81 -32.41
C PHE A 8 -32.74 -0.41 -32.33
N ILE A 9 -32.34 0.66 -33.02
CA ILE A 9 -30.96 1.15 -33.02
C ILE A 9 -30.58 1.75 -31.65
N VAL A 10 -31.52 2.48 -31.01
CA VAL A 10 -31.32 3.06 -29.67
C VAL A 10 -31.20 1.96 -28.60
N PHE A 11 -31.97 0.87 -28.71
CA PHE A 11 -31.89 -0.24 -27.77
C PHE A 11 -30.58 -1.04 -27.93
N PHE A 12 -30.10 -1.24 -29.16
CA PHE A 12 -28.82 -1.91 -29.41
C PHE A 12 -27.63 -1.06 -28.96
N MET A 13 -27.66 0.27 -29.13
CA MET A 13 -26.65 1.16 -28.58
C MET A 13 -26.60 1.13 -27.05
N LEU A 14 -27.74 1.04 -26.36
CA LEU A 14 -27.78 0.97 -24.90
C LEU A 14 -27.22 -0.37 -24.36
N ILE A 15 -27.42 -1.47 -25.08
CA ILE A 15 -26.86 -2.79 -24.72
C ILE A 15 -25.34 -2.82 -24.96
N VAL A 16 -24.86 -2.29 -26.09
CA VAL A 16 -23.42 -2.18 -26.35
C VAL A 16 -22.76 -1.21 -25.35
N LEU A 17 -23.44 -0.12 -24.97
CA LEU A 17 -22.98 0.80 -23.93
C LEU A 17 -22.94 0.11 -22.55
N TRP A 18 -23.89 -0.76 -22.22
CA TRP A 18 -23.83 -1.58 -20.99
C TRP A 18 -22.72 -2.64 -21.02
N ILE A 19 -22.46 -3.27 -22.18
CA ILE A 19 -21.37 -4.24 -22.34
C ILE A 19 -20.00 -3.56 -22.27
N VAL A 20 -19.89 -2.32 -22.76
CA VAL A 20 -18.68 -1.48 -22.63
C VAL A 20 -18.55 -0.89 -21.21
N ILE A 21 -19.65 -0.61 -20.50
CA ILE A 21 -19.64 -0.16 -19.09
C ILE A 21 -19.41 -1.32 -18.11
N ALA A 22 -19.61 -2.57 -18.53
CA ALA A 22 -18.99 -3.73 -17.87
C ALA A 22 -17.46 -3.81 -18.12
N SER A 23 -16.86 -2.69 -18.49
CA SER A 23 -15.46 -2.32 -18.27
C SER A 23 -15.00 -2.83 -16.90
N GLU A 24 -14.07 -3.78 -16.97
CA GLU A 24 -12.99 -3.93 -16.01
C GLU A 24 -13.41 -3.81 -14.54
N LYS A 25 -14.11 -4.84 -14.04
CA LYS A 25 -14.12 -5.12 -12.59
C LYS A 25 -12.66 -5.06 -12.14
N GLU A 26 -12.28 -3.98 -11.46
CA GLU A 26 -10.91 -3.67 -11.07
C GLU A 26 -10.27 -4.92 -10.49
N GLN A 27 -9.16 -5.36 -11.07
CA GLN A 27 -8.37 -6.42 -10.47
C GLN A 27 -7.98 -5.89 -9.10
N GLY A 28 -8.50 -6.47 -8.01
CA GLY A 28 -8.55 -5.88 -6.68
C GLY A 28 -7.18 -5.50 -6.12
N LEU A 29 -6.67 -4.38 -6.60
CA LEU A 29 -5.37 -3.81 -6.30
C LEU A 29 -5.55 -2.88 -5.11
N LYS A 30 -4.85 -3.19 -4.03
CA LYS A 30 -4.76 -2.34 -2.86
C LYS A 30 -3.33 -1.83 -2.74
N VAL A 31 -3.15 -0.54 -2.94
CA VAL A 31 -1.88 0.12 -2.62
C VAL A 31 -1.72 0.18 -1.10
N ILE A 32 -0.64 -0.42 -0.59
CA ILE A 32 -0.31 -0.42 0.83
C ILE A 32 0.55 0.79 1.18
N PHE A 33 1.52 1.13 0.32
CA PHE A 33 2.38 2.30 0.47
C PHE A 33 3.00 2.70 -0.89
N PRO A 34 3.17 4.00 -1.19
CA PRO A 34 2.66 5.16 -0.44
C PRO A 34 1.16 5.38 -0.65
N GLN A 35 0.52 6.10 0.27
CA GLN A 35 -0.87 6.53 0.12
C GLN A 35 -0.96 7.72 -0.84
N ASP A 36 -2.09 7.85 -1.55
CA ASP A 36 -2.36 9.02 -2.39
C ASP A 36 -2.45 10.31 -1.55
N ARG A 37 -2.11 11.44 -2.16
CA ARG A 37 -2.13 12.80 -1.56
C ARG A 37 -1.40 12.85 -0.22
N SER A 38 -0.20 12.28 -0.20
CA SER A 38 0.65 12.21 0.99
C SER A 38 1.97 12.97 0.81
N THR A 39 2.56 13.38 1.94
CA THR A 39 3.91 13.93 1.97
C THR A 39 4.88 12.94 2.60
N LEU A 40 6.08 12.81 2.03
CA LEU A 40 7.15 11.95 2.52
C LEU A 40 8.40 12.78 2.81
N THR A 41 9.21 12.34 3.75
CA THR A 41 10.51 12.97 4.06
C THR A 41 11.69 12.26 3.41
N ASN A 42 11.52 10.97 3.08
CA ASN A 42 12.53 10.16 2.41
C ASN A 42 12.20 9.99 0.90
N PRO A 43 13.13 10.33 -0.02
CA PRO A 43 12.93 10.09 -1.45
C PRO A 43 13.05 8.61 -1.86
N HIS A 44 13.67 7.76 -1.05
CA HIS A 44 13.76 6.32 -1.31
C HIS A 44 12.49 5.65 -0.78
N VAL A 45 11.66 5.17 -1.69
CA VAL A 45 10.32 4.65 -1.39
C VAL A 45 10.22 3.22 -1.88
N THR A 46 9.71 2.34 -1.01
CA THR A 46 9.29 0.99 -1.39
C THR A 46 7.82 1.02 -1.75
N VAL A 47 7.47 0.99 -3.03
CA VAL A 47 6.08 0.84 -3.46
C VAL A 47 5.63 -0.59 -3.12
N ILE A 48 4.55 -0.72 -2.36
CA ILE A 48 3.98 -2.00 -1.93
C ILE A 48 2.52 -2.02 -2.31
N CYS A 49 2.10 -3.02 -3.08
CA CYS A 49 0.70 -3.27 -3.41
C CYS A 49 0.34 -4.72 -3.13
N LYS A 50 -0.91 -4.95 -2.74
CA LYS A 50 -1.54 -6.27 -2.71
C LYS A 50 -2.50 -6.38 -3.88
N LEU A 51 -2.41 -7.46 -4.62
CA LEU A 51 -3.34 -7.84 -5.66
C LEU A 51 -4.17 -9.02 -5.16
N ASN A 52 -5.48 -8.99 -5.38
CA ASN A 52 -6.34 -10.14 -5.11
C ASN A 52 -5.90 -11.34 -5.97
N GLU A 53 -5.96 -12.54 -5.38
CA GLU A 53 -5.69 -13.78 -6.10
C GLU A 53 -6.61 -13.94 -7.31
N GLY A 54 -6.02 -14.29 -8.43
CA GLY A 54 -6.72 -14.63 -9.65
C GLY A 54 -7.33 -16.02 -9.53
N THR A 55 -8.36 -16.28 -10.33
CA THR A 55 -8.91 -17.63 -10.46
C THR A 55 -8.25 -18.36 -11.63
N LYS A 56 -8.47 -19.67 -11.76
CA LYS A 56 -7.99 -20.45 -12.92
C LYS A 56 -8.45 -19.83 -14.25
N ASP A 57 -9.67 -19.30 -14.29
CA ASP A 57 -10.27 -18.71 -15.50
C ASP A 57 -9.89 -17.24 -15.71
N LYS A 58 -9.42 -16.55 -14.66
CA LYS A 58 -8.98 -15.15 -14.71
C LYS A 58 -7.72 -14.96 -13.86
N PRO A 59 -6.54 -15.27 -14.40
CA PRO A 59 -5.29 -15.12 -13.68
C PRO A 59 -5.00 -13.65 -13.34
N CYS A 60 -4.25 -13.42 -12.27
CA CYS A 60 -3.77 -12.07 -11.91
C CYS A 60 -2.98 -11.46 -13.07
N THR A 61 -3.35 -10.26 -13.50
CA THR A 61 -2.48 -9.47 -14.37
C THR A 61 -1.65 -8.53 -13.50
N VAL A 62 -0.33 -8.61 -13.62
CA VAL A 62 0.54 -7.68 -12.89
C VAL A 62 0.49 -6.33 -13.60
N PRO A 63 0.01 -5.25 -12.95
CA PRO A 63 -0.04 -3.92 -13.55
C PRO A 63 1.37 -3.37 -13.78
N ASN A 64 1.54 -2.48 -14.76
CA ASN A 64 2.78 -1.72 -14.93
C ASN A 64 2.96 -0.70 -13.80
N LEU A 65 4.22 -0.40 -13.46
CA LEU A 65 4.59 0.66 -12.53
C LEU A 65 5.31 1.78 -13.28
N VAL A 66 4.75 2.99 -13.23
CA VAL A 66 5.34 4.18 -13.87
C VAL A 66 5.48 5.28 -12.84
N VAL A 67 6.70 5.77 -12.63
CA VAL A 67 6.99 6.87 -11.71
C VAL A 67 7.48 8.06 -12.51
N ASN A 68 6.76 9.18 -12.45
CA ASN A 68 7.07 10.40 -13.20
C ASN A 68 7.27 10.17 -14.71
N GLY A 69 6.53 9.23 -15.30
CA GLY A 69 6.64 8.87 -16.72
C GLY A 69 7.71 7.84 -17.05
N VAL A 70 8.49 7.38 -16.06
CA VAL A 70 9.51 6.34 -16.24
C VAL A 70 8.99 5.00 -15.72
N GLU A 71 9.08 3.95 -16.54
CA GLU A 71 8.67 2.61 -16.15
C GLU A 71 9.67 1.96 -15.17
N HIS A 72 9.15 1.25 -14.18
CA HIS A 72 9.91 0.51 -13.17
C HIS A 72 9.47 -0.95 -13.13
N LYS A 73 10.43 -1.84 -12.82
CA LYS A 73 10.16 -3.27 -12.69
C LYS A 73 9.76 -3.64 -11.27
N TRP A 74 8.77 -4.51 -11.15
CA TRP A 74 8.47 -5.20 -9.91
C TRP A 74 9.55 -6.23 -9.58
N ARG A 75 9.74 -6.44 -8.28
CA ARG A 75 10.46 -7.58 -7.74
C ARG A 75 9.68 -8.86 -8.05
N LYS A 76 10.37 -9.83 -8.65
CA LYS A 76 9.75 -11.08 -9.11
C LYS A 76 9.49 -12.06 -7.97
N GLU A 77 10.23 -11.90 -6.87
CA GLU A 77 10.24 -12.82 -5.73
C GLU A 77 8.91 -12.87 -4.97
N TYR A 78 8.02 -11.89 -5.14
CA TYR A 78 6.74 -11.79 -4.41
C TYR A 78 5.51 -11.84 -5.32
N LEU A 79 5.70 -11.98 -6.63
CA LEU A 79 4.61 -12.02 -7.60
C LEU A 79 3.79 -13.32 -7.46
N PRO A 80 2.50 -13.30 -7.83
CA PRO A 80 1.76 -12.18 -8.42
C PRO A 80 0.94 -11.36 -7.43
N THR A 81 0.77 -11.81 -6.19
CA THR A 81 -0.19 -11.22 -5.22
C THR A 81 0.38 -10.07 -4.42
N ILE A 82 1.70 -9.98 -4.29
CA ILE A 82 2.38 -8.86 -3.62
C ILE A 82 3.35 -8.21 -4.61
N LEU A 83 3.11 -6.93 -4.90
CA LEU A 83 3.92 -6.15 -5.81
C LEU A 83 4.85 -5.25 -5.00
N VAL A 84 6.15 -5.41 -5.17
CA VAL A 84 7.16 -4.62 -4.45
C VAL A 84 8.14 -4.01 -5.45
N ALA A 85 8.38 -2.71 -5.35
CA ALA A 85 9.41 -2.03 -6.13
C ALA A 85 10.09 -0.94 -5.28
N SER A 86 11.41 -0.86 -5.35
CA SER A 86 12.15 0.27 -4.79
C SER A 86 12.31 1.34 -5.84
N VAL A 87 11.82 2.55 -5.55
CA VAL A 87 11.88 3.70 -6.46
C VAL A 87 12.51 4.89 -5.75
N LYS A 88 13.21 5.72 -6.51
CA LYS A 88 13.75 6.99 -6.02
C LYS A 88 12.90 8.12 -6.56
N LEU A 89 12.19 8.79 -5.68
CA LEU A 89 11.37 9.95 -5.99
C LEU A 89 12.21 11.22 -6.08
N ARG A 90 11.78 12.17 -6.91
CA ARG A 90 12.37 13.52 -6.91
C ARG A 90 11.88 14.31 -5.70
N LYS A 91 12.64 15.32 -5.31
CA LYS A 91 12.18 16.32 -4.33
C LYS A 91 10.97 17.07 -4.91
N GLY A 92 9.94 17.30 -4.09
CA GLY A 92 8.70 17.93 -4.53
C GLY A 92 7.64 16.92 -5.00
N LEU A 93 6.76 17.36 -5.90
CA LEU A 93 5.63 16.55 -6.39
C LEU A 93 6.10 15.42 -7.30
N ASN A 94 5.56 14.22 -7.08
CA ASN A 94 5.76 13.01 -7.88
C ASN A 94 4.41 12.38 -8.24
N TRP A 95 4.36 11.70 -9.38
CA TRP A 95 3.23 10.86 -9.76
C TRP A 95 3.67 9.40 -9.84
N ILE A 96 2.92 8.51 -9.20
CA ILE A 96 3.13 7.06 -9.24
C ILE A 96 1.87 6.45 -9.85
N GLN A 97 2.01 5.82 -11.00
CA GLN A 97 0.93 5.12 -11.68
C GLN A 97 1.15 3.61 -11.59
N ILE A 98 0.11 2.89 -11.19
CA ILE A 98 0.07 1.43 -11.04
C ILE A 98 -1.16 0.94 -11.80
N GLY A 99 -0.97 0.51 -13.05
CA GLY A 99 -2.09 0.26 -13.96
C GLY A 99 -2.96 1.51 -14.11
N ASN A 100 -4.24 1.41 -13.74
CA ASN A 100 -5.20 2.52 -13.79
C ASN A 100 -5.17 3.41 -12.53
N SER A 101 -4.55 2.94 -11.44
CA SER A 101 -4.41 3.72 -10.21
C SER A 101 -3.31 4.77 -10.37
N LYS A 102 -3.59 6.02 -9.99
CA LYS A 102 -2.61 7.12 -10.02
C LYS A 102 -2.56 7.80 -8.66
N LEU A 103 -1.36 7.86 -8.10
CA LEU A 103 -1.05 8.45 -6.80
C LEU A 103 -0.22 9.71 -7.00
N SER A 104 -0.48 10.71 -6.17
CA SER A 104 0.30 11.94 -6.08
C SER A 104 0.98 12.03 -4.73
N VAL A 105 2.30 12.14 -4.73
CA VAL A 105 3.12 12.12 -3.49
C VAL A 105 4.11 13.27 -3.52
N TYR A 106 4.30 13.95 -2.39
CA TYR A 106 5.22 15.07 -2.27
C TYR A 106 6.41 14.74 -1.37
N VAL A 107 7.63 14.76 -1.89
CA VAL A 107 8.84 14.57 -1.07
C VAL A 107 9.32 15.92 -0.55
N VAL A 108 9.16 16.16 0.74
CA VAL A 108 9.56 17.39 1.43
C VAL A 108 11.07 17.43 1.61
N SER A 109 11.69 18.58 1.32
CA SER A 109 13.08 18.85 1.67
C SER A 109 13.32 20.34 1.92
N LYS A 110 14.48 20.71 2.48
CA LYS A 110 14.87 22.12 2.64
C LYS A 110 14.88 22.94 1.34
N LYS A 111 14.91 22.29 0.16
CA LYS A 111 14.98 22.94 -1.16
C LYS A 111 13.64 22.97 -1.90
N THR A 112 12.56 22.45 -1.32
CA THR A 112 11.25 22.37 -1.99
C THR A 112 10.34 23.50 -1.51
N LYS A 113 9.35 23.84 -2.34
CA LYS A 113 8.19 24.63 -1.87
C LYS A 113 7.45 23.88 -0.76
N ALA A 114 6.58 24.59 -0.04
CA ALA A 114 5.67 23.93 0.89
C ALA A 114 4.79 22.91 0.14
N PRO A 115 4.53 21.73 0.72
CA PRO A 115 3.55 20.79 0.17
C PRO A 115 2.13 21.37 0.26
N PRO A 116 1.14 20.79 -0.46
CA PRO A 116 -0.27 21.13 -0.26
C PRO A 116 -0.68 20.99 1.20
N THR A 117 -1.43 21.96 1.72
CA THR A 117 -1.75 22.08 3.15
C THR A 117 -2.70 21.00 3.67
N ASP A 118 -3.48 20.39 2.78
CA ASP A 118 -4.41 19.31 3.07
C ASP A 118 -3.75 17.92 3.06
N TRP A 119 -2.51 17.80 2.57
CA TRP A 119 -1.82 16.52 2.48
C TRP A 119 -1.16 16.16 3.81
N LYS A 120 -1.24 14.88 4.18
CA LYS A 120 -0.70 14.39 5.45
C LYS A 120 0.71 13.84 5.26
N GLU A 121 1.59 14.15 6.20
CA GLU A 121 2.89 13.50 6.28
C GLU A 121 2.70 12.04 6.67
N ILE A 122 3.08 11.15 5.77
CA ILE A 122 3.13 9.71 6.04
C ILE A 122 4.56 9.37 6.44
N ARG A 123 4.67 8.67 7.55
CA ARG A 123 5.91 8.02 7.97
C ARG A 123 5.77 6.54 7.70
N SER A 124 6.85 5.95 7.21
CA SER A 124 7.00 4.51 7.10
C SER A 124 8.15 4.07 7.98
N HIS A 125 8.08 2.84 8.47
CA HIS A 125 9.26 2.22 9.04
C HIS A 125 10.24 1.96 7.88
N PRO A 126 11.47 2.49 7.91
CA PRO A 126 12.44 2.15 6.89
C PRO A 126 12.71 0.64 7.00
N LEU A 127 12.46 -0.11 5.93
CA LEU A 127 12.97 -1.47 5.86
C LEU A 127 14.49 -1.33 5.66
N PRO A 128 15.33 -2.08 6.41
CA PRO A 128 16.77 -2.06 6.18
C PRO A 128 17.00 -2.36 4.70
N ALA A 129 17.61 -1.40 4.03
CA ALA A 129 18.03 -1.54 2.65
C ALA A 129 19.36 -2.28 2.70
N GLU A 130 19.42 -3.46 2.08
CA GLU A 130 20.51 -3.89 1.20
C GLU A 130 20.41 -5.41 0.95
N LYS A 131 20.07 -5.73 -0.31
CA LYS A 131 20.31 -7.00 -1.02
C LYS A 131 19.26 -8.10 -1.09
N GLU A 132 18.28 -8.25 -0.19
CA GLU A 132 17.35 -9.41 -0.26
C GLU A 132 15.90 -9.09 0.16
N PRO A 133 14.91 -9.98 -0.11
CA PRO A 133 13.51 -9.74 0.22
C PRO A 133 13.22 -9.60 1.74
N ASN A 134 13.46 -8.38 2.24
CA ASN A 134 13.36 -7.92 3.63
C ASN A 134 11.97 -8.01 4.29
N CYS A 135 10.93 -8.43 3.56
CA CYS A 135 9.62 -8.68 4.18
C CYS A 135 9.69 -9.84 5.20
N SER A 136 10.63 -10.78 5.06
CA SER A 136 10.84 -11.90 5.99
C SER A 136 11.20 -11.49 7.41
N ILE A 137 11.71 -10.27 7.58
CA ILE A 137 12.04 -9.70 8.89
C ILE A 137 10.79 -9.65 9.77
N CYS A 138 9.62 -9.42 9.15
CA CYS A 138 8.36 -9.35 9.87
C CYS A 138 7.38 -10.46 9.47
N HIS A 139 7.26 -10.76 8.17
CA HIS A 139 6.33 -11.77 7.65
C HIS A 139 6.98 -13.16 7.64
N THR A 140 6.18 -14.19 7.87
CA THR A 140 6.57 -15.55 7.47
C THR A 140 6.66 -15.61 5.94
N LEU A 141 7.74 -16.18 5.39
CA LEU A 141 7.83 -16.46 3.96
C LEU A 141 7.52 -17.92 3.69
N ILE A 142 6.66 -18.17 2.71
CA ILE A 142 6.31 -19.51 2.24
C ILE A 142 6.84 -19.62 0.81
N LYS A 143 7.82 -20.50 0.59
CA LYS A 143 8.42 -20.70 -0.72
C LYS A 143 7.44 -21.45 -1.63
N GLU A 144 7.16 -20.87 -2.79
CA GLU A 144 6.30 -21.42 -3.83
C GLU A 144 7.07 -21.41 -5.16
N MET A 145 7.62 -22.57 -5.52
CA MET A 145 8.53 -22.71 -6.67
C MET A 145 9.72 -21.73 -6.56
N ASP A 146 9.78 -20.73 -7.46
CA ASP A 146 10.81 -19.69 -7.52
C ASP A 146 10.36 -18.35 -6.90
N THR A 147 9.20 -18.34 -6.22
CA THR A 147 8.61 -17.15 -5.59
C THR A 147 8.35 -17.38 -4.10
N PHE A 148 7.98 -16.30 -3.39
CA PHE A 148 7.61 -16.32 -1.99
C PHE A 148 6.24 -15.68 -1.80
N ARG A 149 5.36 -16.42 -1.13
CA ARG A 149 4.12 -15.87 -0.59
C ARG A 149 4.36 -15.36 0.83
N LEU A 150 3.84 -14.16 1.11
CA LEU A 150 3.85 -13.62 2.48
C LEU A 150 2.74 -14.28 3.31
N GLY A 151 3.12 -14.82 4.46
CA GLY A 151 2.22 -15.26 5.52
C GLY A 151 2.01 -14.18 6.58
N GLU A 152 1.51 -14.62 7.73
CA GLU A 152 1.26 -13.76 8.88
C GLU A 152 2.53 -13.07 9.38
N VAL A 153 2.35 -11.93 10.05
CA VAL A 153 3.43 -11.24 10.75
C VAL A 153 3.78 -12.03 12.01
N GLN A 154 5.07 -12.25 12.25
CA GLN A 154 5.59 -13.05 13.35
C GLN A 154 5.55 -12.30 14.70
N LEU A 155 4.37 -11.85 15.14
CA LEU A 155 4.23 -11.04 16.37
C LEU A 155 4.36 -11.89 17.66
N PRO A 156 4.91 -11.33 18.75
CA PRO A 156 5.59 -10.03 18.85
C PRO A 156 7.05 -10.06 18.35
N LYS A 157 7.58 -11.26 18.05
CA LYS A 157 8.99 -11.51 17.70
C LYS A 157 9.53 -10.63 16.57
N ALA A 158 8.72 -10.35 15.56
CA ALA A 158 9.03 -9.46 14.45
C ALA A 158 9.38 -8.03 14.90
N CYS A 159 8.73 -7.55 15.97
CA CYS A 159 9.01 -6.24 16.55
C CYS A 159 10.20 -6.34 17.52
N ASP A 160 10.23 -7.40 18.34
CA ASP A 160 11.25 -7.60 19.37
C ASP A 160 12.66 -7.81 18.80
N ALA A 161 12.78 -8.21 17.54
CA ALA A 161 14.05 -8.31 16.83
C ALA A 161 14.82 -6.99 16.78
N CYS A 162 14.15 -5.85 16.93
CA CYS A 162 14.78 -4.52 16.96
C CYS A 162 14.30 -3.64 18.13
N HIS A 163 13.10 -3.86 18.67
CA HIS A 163 12.53 -3.08 19.76
C HIS A 163 12.57 -3.88 21.07
N SER A 164 13.46 -3.51 22.00
CA SER A 164 13.57 -4.24 23.27
C SER A 164 12.36 -4.03 24.18
N GLU A 165 12.12 -5.00 25.05
CA GLU A 165 11.08 -4.90 26.08
C GLU A 165 11.34 -3.73 27.04
N ILE A 166 12.60 -3.48 27.42
CA ILE A 166 12.96 -2.34 28.27
C ILE A 166 12.53 -1.02 27.61
N GLU A 167 12.79 -0.84 26.31
CA GLU A 167 12.32 0.35 25.61
C GLU A 167 10.80 0.44 25.51
N PHE A 168 10.12 -0.70 25.39
CA PHE A 168 8.68 -0.74 25.33
C PHE A 168 8.07 -0.18 26.63
N GLU A 169 8.50 -0.69 27.78
CA GLU A 169 8.01 -0.29 29.10
C GLU A 169 8.30 1.20 29.39
N LEU A 170 9.36 1.77 28.82
CA LEU A 170 9.69 3.20 28.97
C LEU A 170 8.84 4.12 28.09
N LYS A 171 8.29 3.63 26.97
CA LYS A 171 7.62 4.46 25.94
C LYS A 171 6.11 4.27 25.88
N HIS A 172 5.57 3.20 26.45
CA HIS A 172 4.15 2.85 26.36
C HIS A 172 3.46 2.96 27.72
N HIS A 173 2.16 3.29 27.69
CA HIS A 173 1.35 3.42 28.91
C HIS A 173 0.90 2.07 29.47
N HIS A 174 0.76 1.06 28.60
CA HIS A 174 0.41 -0.29 28.99
C HIS A 174 1.68 -1.12 29.11
N PRO A 175 1.80 -2.00 30.12
CA PRO A 175 2.88 -2.97 30.14
C PRO A 175 2.73 -3.95 28.98
N LYS A 176 3.84 -4.46 28.44
CA LYS A 176 3.84 -5.30 27.24
C LYS A 176 2.94 -6.52 27.41
N ARG A 177 2.98 -7.12 28.60
CA ARG A 177 2.16 -8.29 28.98
C ARG A 177 0.64 -8.07 28.91
N SER A 178 0.15 -6.83 28.95
CA SER A 178 -1.28 -6.54 28.88
C SER A 178 -1.77 -6.21 27.47
N ILE A 179 -0.88 -6.19 26.48
CA ILE A 179 -1.21 -5.93 25.08
C ILE A 179 -1.02 -7.22 24.30
N GLU A 180 -2.06 -7.71 23.63
CA GLU A 180 -2.00 -8.95 22.85
C GLU A 180 -0.96 -8.84 21.73
N HIS A 181 -1.05 -7.79 20.90
CA HIS A 181 -0.15 -7.56 19.77
C HIS A 181 0.12 -6.07 19.52
N CYS A 182 1.34 -5.72 19.07
CA CYS A 182 1.75 -4.34 18.77
C CYS A 182 0.86 -3.67 17.72
N THR A 183 0.27 -4.46 16.82
CA THR A 183 -0.61 -4.00 15.74
C THR A 183 -1.98 -3.55 16.22
N ILE A 184 -2.34 -3.71 17.49
CA ILE A 184 -3.58 -3.13 18.03
C ILE A 184 -3.53 -1.60 17.88
N CYS A 185 -2.38 -1.00 18.25
CA CYS A 185 -2.17 0.44 18.19
C CYS A 185 -1.42 0.89 16.94
N HIS A 186 -0.48 0.08 16.43
CA HIS A 186 0.43 0.49 15.35
C HIS A 186 0.05 -0.06 13.97
N SER A 187 0.33 0.74 12.93
CA SER A 187 0.33 0.38 11.51
C SER A 187 1.77 0.17 11.04
N ILE A 188 2.15 -1.09 10.81
CA ILE A 188 3.56 -1.50 10.67
C ILE A 188 4.21 -1.15 9.32
N HIS A 189 3.42 -0.81 8.30
CA HIS A 189 3.97 -0.36 7.02
C HIS A 189 4.14 1.17 6.98
N SER A 190 3.09 1.89 7.37
CA SER A 190 3.08 3.35 7.38
C SER A 190 1.87 3.92 8.10
N SER A 191 1.98 5.16 8.56
CA SER A 191 0.85 5.94 9.09
C SER A 191 1.07 7.44 8.91
N ASN A 192 -0.01 8.20 8.88
CA ASN A 192 0.01 9.67 9.00
C ASN A 192 0.09 10.14 10.45
N MET A 193 0.04 9.22 11.42
CA MET A 193 0.19 9.53 12.83
C MET A 193 1.64 9.30 13.28
N SER A 194 2.07 10.12 14.24
CA SER A 194 3.36 9.92 14.93
C SER A 194 3.47 8.51 15.51
N SER A 195 4.70 7.99 15.54
CA SER A 195 5.00 6.63 16.03
C SER A 195 4.20 5.52 15.34
N LEU A 196 3.77 5.74 14.09
CA LEU A 196 3.00 4.79 13.30
C LEU A 196 1.66 4.36 13.93
N LEU A 197 1.02 5.19 14.74
CA LEU A 197 -0.28 4.87 15.33
C LEU A 197 -1.38 4.72 14.25
N LYS A 198 -2.36 3.83 14.46
CA LYS A 198 -3.49 3.67 13.53
C LYS A 198 -4.47 4.84 13.55
N LYS A 199 -4.59 5.51 14.71
CA LYS A 199 -5.52 6.61 14.97
C LYS A 199 -4.88 7.62 15.93
N THR A 200 -5.60 8.68 16.28
CA THR A 200 -5.18 9.57 17.35
C THR A 200 -5.08 8.83 18.68
N PRO A 201 -4.22 9.26 19.63
CA PRO A 201 -4.13 8.63 20.94
C PRO A 201 -5.50 8.53 21.64
N LYS A 202 -6.31 9.60 21.59
CA LYS A 202 -7.66 9.60 22.18
C LYS A 202 -8.56 8.50 21.61
N GLU A 203 -8.58 8.34 20.29
CA GLU A 203 -9.40 7.31 19.63
C GLU A 203 -8.89 5.90 19.90
N LEU A 204 -7.57 5.70 20.05
CA LEU A 204 -6.99 4.42 20.44
C LEU A 204 -7.33 4.05 21.87
N CYS A 205 -7.20 4.98 22.82
CA CYS A 205 -7.64 4.73 24.20
C CYS A 205 -9.12 4.33 24.22
N LYS A 206 -9.94 5.03 23.43
CA LYS A 206 -11.37 4.77 23.30
C LYS A 206 -11.76 3.49 22.55
N SER A 207 -10.81 2.78 21.93
CA SER A 207 -11.15 1.48 21.35
C SER A 207 -11.34 0.40 22.41
N CYS A 208 -10.90 0.65 23.65
CA CYS A 208 -11.01 -0.29 24.77
C CYS A 208 -11.52 0.36 26.08
N HIS A 209 -11.49 1.69 26.21
CA HIS A 209 -11.92 2.42 27.41
C HIS A 209 -13.02 3.44 27.10
N ASP A 210 -14.14 3.39 27.82
CA ASP A 210 -15.27 4.33 27.66
C ASP A 210 -15.07 5.66 28.41
#